data_AF-A0A947MM86-F1
#
_entry.id   AF-A0A947MM86-F1
#
_cell.length_a   1.000
_cell.length_b   1.000
_cell.length_c   1.000
_cell.angle_alpha   90.00
_cell.angle_beta   90.00
_cell.angle_gamma   90.00
#
_symmetry.space_group_name_H-M   'P 1'
#
loop_
_entity.id
_entity.type
_entity.pdbx_description
1 polymer ?
#
loop_
_entity_poly.entity_id
_entity_poly.type
_entity_poly.pdbx_seq_one_letter_code
_entity_poly.pdbx_strand_id
1 'polypeptide(L)' 'MPSDTYKPGENTGRDGGIYREVGPRGGPKDNFTTVPDKTTFPPTSQPGHSWERVKRTPDSKR' A
#
# COMPACT_ATOMS: atom_id res chain seq x y z
N MET A 1 16.92 -5.50 0.46
CA MET A 1 15.85 -4.53 0.75
C MET A 1 14.55 -5.31 0.86
N PRO A 2 13.92 -5.46 2.04
CA PRO A 2 12.60 -6.05 2.10
C PRO A 2 11.62 -5.06 1.46
N SER A 3 11.02 -5.45 0.34
CA SER A 3 9.94 -4.70 -0.30
C SER A 3 8.74 -4.76 0.65
N ASP A 4 8.47 -3.71 1.43
CA ASP A 4 7.31 -3.64 2.31
C ASP A 4 6.03 -3.80 1.46
N THR A 5 5.52 -5.03 1.40
CA THR A 5 4.33 -5.43 0.65
C THR A 5 3.20 -5.66 1.65
N TYR A 6 2.18 -4.82 1.57
CA TYR A 6 1.05 -4.78 2.49
C TYR A 6 -0.11 -5.59 1.92
N LYS A 7 -0.87 -6.23 2.78
CA LYS A 7 -2.06 -6.98 2.36
C LYS A 7 -3.28 -6.07 2.32
N PRO A 8 -4.23 -6.30 1.39
CA PRO A 8 -5.55 -5.68 1.51
C PRO A 8 -6.16 -6.06 2.87
N GLY A 9 -6.74 -5.10 3.58
CA GLY A 9 -7.24 -5.31 4.94
C GLY A 9 -6.22 -5.11 6.07
N GLU A 10 -4.94 -4.87 5.76
CA GLU A 10 -3.93 -4.53 6.78
C GLU A 10 -4.09 -3.08 7.24
N ASN A 11 -3.69 -2.77 8.47
CA ASN A 11 -3.76 -1.41 8.99
C ASN A 11 -2.49 -0.64 8.57
N THR A 12 -2.67 0.51 7.92
CA THR A 12 -1.58 1.37 7.45
C THR A 12 -0.85 2.07 8.62
N GLY A 13 -1.37 2.01 9.84
CA GLY A 13 -0.67 2.46 11.05
C GLY A 13 -0.37 3.95 11.03
N ARG A 14 0.91 4.32 11.01
CA ARG A 14 1.38 5.72 10.85
C ARG A 14 2.13 5.91 9.53
N ASP A 15 1.98 4.95 8.63
CA ASP A 15 2.69 4.86 7.36
C ASP A 15 1.78 5.25 6.19
N GLY A 16 0.76 6.08 6.43
CA GLY A 16 -0.15 6.57 5.40
C GLY A 16 0.62 7.11 4.20
N GLY A 17 0.09 6.85 3.00
CA GLY A 17 0.85 7.05 1.77
C GLY A 17 0.14 6.59 0.50
N ILE A 18 0.88 6.67 -0.59
CA ILE A 18 0.54 6.14 -1.90
C ILE A 18 1.15 4.75 -2.04
N TYR A 19 0.30 3.82 -2.43
CA TYR A 19 0.61 2.42 -2.63
C TYR A 19 0.23 2.01 -4.04
N ARG A 20 1.03 1.12 -4.64
CA ARG A 20 0.77 0.55 -5.95
C ARG A 20 0.44 -0.92 -5.80
N GLU A 21 -0.58 -1.37 -6.50
CA GLU A 21 -0.90 -2.79 -6.53
C GLU A 21 0.19 -3.56 -7.26
N VAL A 22 0.65 -4.65 -6.67
CA VAL A 22 1.57 -5.59 -7.26
C VAL A 22 0.94 -6.97 -7.27
N GLY A 23 1.05 -7.67 -8.39
CA GLY A 23 0.54 -9.03 -8.51
C GLY A 23 1.32 -10.01 -7.61
N PRO A 24 0.82 -11.23 -7.42
CA PRO A 24 1.46 -12.28 -6.61
C PRO A 24 2.87 -12.66 -7.08
N ARG A 25 3.23 -12.31 -8.32
CA ARG A 25 4.57 -12.53 -8.91
C ARG A 25 5.44 -11.26 -8.94
N GLY A 26 5.04 -10.19 -8.24
CA GLY A 26 5.75 -8.90 -8.24
C GLY A 26 5.55 -8.07 -9.50
N GLY A 27 4.53 -8.35 -10.30
CA GLY A 27 4.19 -7.57 -11.49
C GLY A 27 3.53 -6.24 -11.10
N PRO A 28 4.10 -5.07 -11.46
CA PRO A 28 3.46 -3.78 -11.26
C PRO A 28 2.08 -3.72 -11.91
N LYS A 29 1.11 -3.10 -11.26
CA LYS A 29 -0.15 -2.68 -11.88
C LYS A 29 -0.23 -1.17 -11.92
N ASP A 30 -1.01 -0.65 -12.86
CA ASP A 30 -1.35 0.78 -12.96
C ASP A 30 -2.44 1.18 -11.94
N ASN A 31 -2.69 0.33 -10.94
CA ASN A 31 -3.60 0.60 -9.84
C ASN A 31 -2.82 1.21 -8.69
N PHE A 32 -3.16 2.45 -8.35
CA PHE A 32 -2.59 3.16 -7.22
C PHE A 32 -3.71 3.49 -6.23
N THR A 33 -3.42 3.32 -4.95
CA THR A 33 -4.32 3.70 -3.88
C THR A 33 -3.61 4.63 -2.92
N THR A 34 -4.34 5.63 -2.42
CA THR A 34 -3.85 6.52 -1.39
C THR A 34 -4.57 6.17 -0.11
N VAL A 35 -3.82 5.70 0.88
CA VAL A 35 -4.37 5.28 2.17
C VAL A 35 -3.90 6.26 3.24
N PRO A 36 -4.83 6.90 3.98
CA PRO A 36 -4.47 7.76 5.10
C PRO A 36 -3.84 6.97 6.25
N ASP A 37 -3.19 7.68 7.18
CA ASP A 37 -2.77 7.11 8.45
C ASP A 37 -3.95 6.51 9.21
N LYS A 38 -3.68 5.45 9.97
CA LYS A 38 -4.65 4.68 10.77
C LYS A 38 -5.84 4.13 9.98
N THR A 39 -5.73 4.09 8.66
CA THR A 39 -6.76 3.53 7.78
C THR A 39 -6.37 2.10 7.38
N THR A 40 -7.35 1.32 6.96
CA THR A 40 -7.13 -0.04 6.47
C THR A 40 -6.93 -0.02 4.96
N PHE A 41 -6.01 -0.85 4.44
CA PHE A 41 -5.81 -0.98 3.00
C PHE A 41 -7.08 -1.46 2.30
N PRO A 42 -7.48 -0.82 1.18
CA PRO A 42 -8.61 -1.30 0.40
C PRO A 42 -8.33 -2.68 -0.21
N PRO A 43 -9.37 -3.44 -0.58
CA PRO A 43 -9.20 -4.66 -1.35
C PRO A 43 -8.50 -4.35 -2.68
N THR A 44 -7.61 -5.25 -3.09
CA THR A 44 -6.97 -5.19 -4.42
C THR A 44 -7.96 -5.59 -5.51
N SER A 45 -7.67 -5.26 -6.76
CA SER A 45 -8.55 -5.60 -7.88
C SER A 45 -8.68 -7.10 -8.09
N GLN A 46 -7.69 -7.89 -7.67
CA GLN A 46 -7.68 -9.34 -7.77
C GLN A 46 -7.20 -10.00 -6.47
N PRO A 47 -7.71 -11.20 -6.13
CA PRO A 47 -7.24 -11.95 -4.98
C PRO A 47 -5.78 -12.41 -5.16
N GLY A 48 -4.99 -12.34 -4.08
CA GLY A 48 -3.56 -12.68 -4.09
C GLY A 48 -2.64 -11.54 -4.53
N HIS A 49 -3.19 -10.34 -4.77
CA HIS A 49 -2.40 -9.14 -5.00
C HIS A 49 -2.05 -8.46 -3.66
N SER A 50 -1.01 -7.64 -3.70
CA SER A 50 -0.50 -6.90 -2.55
C SER A 50 -0.33 -5.43 -2.90
N TRP A 51 -0.18 -4.60 -1.88
CA TRP A 51 0.09 -3.17 -2.00
C TRP A 51 1.57 -2.91 -1.72
N GLU A 52 2.30 -2.39 -2.69
CA GLU A 52 3.68 -1.95 -2.55
C GLU A 52 3.72 -0.47 -2.21
N ARG A 53 4.44 -0.09 -1.14
CA ARG A 53 4.59 1.32 -0.75
C ARG A 53 5.43 2.07 -1.79
N VAL A 54 4.80 2.98 -2.52
CA VAL A 54 5.49 3.84 -3.49
C VAL A 54 5.98 5.11 -2.81
N LYS A 55 5.12 5.75 -2.02
CA LYS A 55 5.44 7.03 -1.38
C LYS A 55 4.72 7.13 -0.05
N ARG A 56 5.46 7.32 1.03
CA ARG A 56 4.85 7.66 2.33
C ARG A 56 4.43 9.13 2.30
N THR A 57 3.27 9.44 2.85
CA THR A 57 2.89 10.81 3.18
C THR A 57 3.84 11.28 4.28
N PRO A 58 4.59 12.37 4.08
CA PRO A 58 5.49 12.87 5.12
C PRO A 58 4.65 13.29 6.32
N ASP A 59 4.80 12.56 7.43
CA ASP A 59 4.24 12.95 8.73
C ASP A 59 4.80 14.34 9.05
N SER A 60 3.91 15.34 9.01
CA SER A 60 4.27 16.73 9.29
C SER A 60 4.59 16.84 10.78
N LYS A 61 5.83 16.53 11.15
CA LYS A 61 6.43 16.99 12.40
C LYS A 61 6.53 18.51 12.30
N ARG A 62 5.48 19.18 12.75
CA ARG A 62 5.46 20.63 13.00
C ARG A 62 6.17 20.93 14.32
#